data_AF-A0A8V0YKG8-F1
#
_entry.id   AF-A0A8V0YKG8-F1
#
_cell.length_a   1.000
_cell.length_b   1.000
_cell.length_c   1.000
_cell.angle_alpha   90.00
_cell.angle_beta   90.00
_cell.angle_gamma   90.00
#
_symmetry.space_group_name_H-M   'P 1'
#
loop_
_entity.id
_entity.type
_entity.pdbx_description
1 polymer ?
#
loop_
_entity_poly.entity_id
_entity_poly.type
_entity_poly.pdbx_seq_one_letter_code
_entity_poly.pdbx_strand_id
1 'polypeptide(L)'
;MYFLRSCSWRDQLGPFQMSDVSWLTAAPQNPLAVGQYVNNCSYEKAANVCYQEFDVPRHFPVELKQYLPNIVYSHEIESHLRCVVLVALRDIKQGEELFSNYYTIVN
;
A
#
# COMPACT_ATOMS: atom_id res chain seq x y z
N MET A 1 6.06 8.56 -19.77
CA MET A 1 4.89 8.35 -18.88
C MET A 1 3.63 7.91 -19.65
N TYR A 2 3.74 7.11 -20.73
CA TYR A 2 2.57 6.60 -21.48
C TYR A 2 2.33 5.09 -21.25
N PHE A 3 3.37 4.35 -20.87
CA PHE A 3 3.34 2.90 -20.77
C PHE A 3 2.44 2.39 -19.63
N LEU A 4 2.49 3.03 -18.45
CA LEU A 4 1.68 2.66 -17.29
C LEU A 4 0.18 2.81 -17.54
N ARG A 5 -0.24 3.92 -18.16
CA ARG A 5 -1.64 4.16 -18.51
C ARG A 5 -2.15 3.08 -19.48
N SER A 6 -1.34 2.66 -20.44
CA SER A 6 -1.73 1.62 -21.41
C SER A 6 -2.05 0.27 -20.75
N CYS A 7 -1.32 -0.13 -19.70
CA CYS A 7 -1.62 -1.36 -18.96
C CYS A 7 -2.92 -1.24 -18.15
N SER A 8 -3.14 -0.11 -17.47
CA SER A 8 -4.35 0.13 -16.66
C SER A 8 -5.67 0.02 -17.43
N TRP A 9 -5.67 0.37 -18.72
CA TRP A 9 -6.87 0.31 -19.57
C TRP A 9 -7.16 -1.09 -20.12
N ARG A 10 -6.18 -2.00 -20.14
CA ARG A 10 -6.39 -3.38 -20.63
C ARG A 10 -7.09 -4.26 -19.60
N ASP A 11 -6.81 -4.04 -18.32
CA ASP A 11 -7.28 -4.89 -17.23
C ASP A 11 -8.61 -4.40 -16.63
N GLN A 12 -9.37 -3.54 -17.32
CA GLN A 12 -10.63 -3.00 -16.80
C GLN A 12 -11.72 -4.08 -16.69
N LEU A 13 -12.40 -4.11 -15.54
CA LEU A 13 -13.58 -4.94 -15.30
C LEU A 13 -14.79 -4.02 -15.18
N GLY A 14 -15.50 -3.87 -16.29
CA GLY A 14 -16.64 -2.95 -16.37
C GLY A 14 -16.25 -1.52 -15.99
N PRO A 15 -16.98 -0.84 -15.08
CA PRO A 15 -16.71 0.55 -14.71
C PRO A 15 -15.53 0.73 -13.75
N PHE A 16 -14.92 -0.37 -13.26
CA PHE A 16 -13.93 -0.30 -12.19
C PHE A 16 -12.50 -0.13 -12.74
N GLN A 17 -11.75 0.78 -12.13
CA GLN A 17 -10.31 0.90 -12.35
C GLN A 17 -9.58 -0.19 -11.58
N MET A 18 -8.56 -0.79 -12.22
CA MET A 18 -7.80 -1.92 -11.64
C MET A 18 -6.40 -1.57 -11.16
N SER A 19 -6.00 -0.32 -11.37
CA SER A 19 -4.75 0.20 -10.84
C SER A 19 -4.92 1.67 -10.51
N ASP A 20 -4.34 2.11 -9.40
CA ASP A 20 -4.28 3.53 -9.07
C ASP A 20 -3.42 4.29 -10.09
N VAL A 21 -4.07 5.15 -10.88
CA VAL A 21 -3.39 6.08 -11.80
C VAL A 21 -3.36 7.50 -11.25
N SER A 22 -3.92 7.75 -10.06
CA SER A 22 -4.01 9.08 -9.47
C SER A 22 -2.64 9.66 -9.12
N TRP A 23 -1.65 8.82 -8.83
CA TRP A 23 -0.25 9.23 -8.62
C TRP A 23 0.40 9.85 -9.86
N LEU A 24 -0.17 9.64 -11.06
CA LEU A 24 0.24 10.31 -12.30
C LEU A 24 -0.38 11.71 -12.45
N THR A 25 -1.09 12.20 -11.44
CA THR A 25 -1.80 13.48 -11.44
C THR A 25 -1.35 14.33 -10.26
N ALA A 26 -1.70 15.62 -10.27
CA ALA A 26 -1.42 16.52 -9.16
C ALA A 26 -2.23 16.24 -7.88
N ALA A 27 -3.20 15.31 -7.94
CA ALA A 27 -4.12 15.01 -6.84
C ALA A 27 -4.18 13.49 -6.59
N PRO A 28 -3.13 12.89 -6.00
CA PRO A 28 -3.14 11.47 -5.64
C PRO A 28 -4.30 11.17 -4.68
N GLN A 29 -5.01 10.08 -4.94
CA GLN A 29 -6.17 9.63 -4.16
C GLN A 29 -5.81 8.50 -3.21
N ASN A 30 -4.73 7.75 -3.48
CA ASN A 30 -4.31 6.64 -2.64
C ASN A 30 -3.43 7.14 -1.48
N PRO A 31 -3.92 7.14 -0.22
CA PRO A 31 -3.11 7.53 0.92
C PRO A 31 -1.93 6.57 1.17
N LEU A 32 -2.00 5.34 0.64
CA LEU A 32 -0.92 4.35 0.75
C LEU A 32 0.19 4.55 -0.29
N ALA A 33 -0.06 5.34 -1.34
CA ALA A 33 0.92 5.62 -2.39
C ALA A 33 1.88 6.78 -2.03
N VAL A 34 1.85 7.24 -0.78
CA VAL A 34 2.82 8.21 -0.27
C VAL A 34 4.12 7.45 -0.02
N GLY A 35 5.06 7.50 -0.97
CA GLY A 35 6.39 6.91 -0.77
C GLY A 35 7.02 7.45 0.52
N GLN A 36 7.33 6.56 1.46
CA GLN A 36 7.91 6.91 2.75
C GLN A 36 9.32 6.33 2.86
N TYR A 37 10.29 7.18 3.21
CA TYR A 37 11.61 6.70 3.64
C TYR A 37 11.52 6.29 5.10
N VAL A 38 11.79 5.01 5.37
CA VAL A 38 11.79 4.46 6.72
C VAL A 38 13.19 3.99 7.07
N ASN A 39 13.79 4.64 8.05
CA ASN A 39 15.14 4.33 8.52
C ASN A 39 15.12 3.28 9.63
N ASN A 40 16.29 2.69 9.91
CA ASN A 40 16.42 1.79 11.06
C ASN A 40 16.41 2.61 12.35
N CYS A 41 15.73 2.10 13.38
CA CYS A 41 15.85 2.66 14.71
C CYS A 41 17.28 2.50 15.25
N SER A 42 17.67 3.38 16.15
CA SER A 42 18.92 3.32 16.89
C SER A 42 18.64 3.46 18.39
N TYR A 43 19.69 3.39 19.21
CA TYR A 43 19.56 3.65 20.64
C TYR A 43 18.99 5.05 20.93
N GLU A 44 19.31 6.03 20.09
CA GLU A 44 18.86 7.42 20.23
C GLU A 44 17.49 7.67 19.56
N LYS A 45 17.17 6.92 18.50
CA LYS A 45 15.97 7.10 17.70
C LYS A 45 15.11 5.84 17.75
N ALA A 46 14.14 5.82 18.67
CA ALA A 46 13.22 4.71 18.84
C ALA A 46 12.31 4.51 17.61
N ALA A 47 11.90 3.26 17.36
CA ALA A 47 10.94 2.94 16.32
C ALA A 47 9.59 3.63 16.60
N ASN A 48 9.01 4.26 15.59
CA ASN A 48 7.68 4.85 15.61
C ASN A 48 6.73 4.23 14.56
N VAL A 49 7.26 3.35 13.70
CA VAL A 49 6.49 2.48 12.80
C VAL A 49 7.02 1.05 12.86
N CYS A 50 6.19 0.07 12.52
CA CYS A 50 6.59 -1.33 12.35
C CYS A 50 6.04 -1.93 11.06
N TYR A 51 6.73 -2.94 10.53
CA TYR A 51 6.22 -3.77 9.45
C TYR A 51 5.31 -4.85 10.03
N GLN A 52 4.12 -4.98 9.48
CA GLN A 52 3.16 -6.01 9.85
C GLN A 52 2.65 -6.74 8.60
N GLU A 53 2.60 -8.07 8.67
CA GLU A 53 1.89 -8.86 7.67
C GLU A 53 0.38 -8.64 7.85
N PHE A 54 -0.30 -8.32 6.77
CA PHE A 54 -1.73 -8.08 6.77
C PHE A 54 -2.41 -8.95 5.71
N ASP A 55 -3.33 -9.78 6.18
CA ASP A 55 -4.24 -10.55 5.34
C ASP A 55 -5.46 -9.70 5.00
N VAL A 56 -5.60 -9.36 3.73
CA VAL A 56 -6.75 -8.59 3.25
C VAL A 56 -8.02 -9.44 3.36
N PRO A 57 -9.10 -8.92 3.97
CA PRO A 57 -10.35 -9.66 4.11
C PRO A 57 -10.87 -10.17 2.77
N ARG A 58 -11.42 -11.39 2.75
CA ARG A 58 -11.97 -11.99 1.52
C ARG A 58 -13.05 -11.12 0.87
N HIS A 59 -13.91 -10.49 1.67
CA HIS A 59 -14.98 -9.61 1.23
C HIS A 59 -14.57 -8.14 1.08
N PHE A 60 -13.30 -7.87 0.73
CA PHE A 60 -12.82 -6.49 0.54
C PHE A 60 -13.46 -5.83 -0.70
N PRO A 61 -13.91 -4.55 -0.61
CA PRO A 61 -14.56 -3.85 -1.71
C PRO A 61 -13.69 -3.81 -2.98
N VAL A 62 -14.27 -4.18 -4.13
CA VAL A 62 -13.53 -4.28 -5.41
C VAL A 62 -13.01 -2.92 -5.86
N GLU A 63 -13.75 -1.86 -5.57
CA GLU A 63 -13.42 -0.46 -5.90
C GLU A 63 -12.15 0.00 -5.21
N LEU A 64 -11.85 -0.54 -4.04
CA LEU A 64 -10.67 -0.17 -3.24
C LEU A 64 -9.46 -1.04 -3.56
N LYS A 65 -9.63 -2.18 -4.25
CA LYS A 65 -8.52 -3.08 -4.60
C LYS A 65 -7.49 -2.41 -5.51
N GLN A 66 -7.90 -1.41 -6.30
CA GLN A 66 -6.99 -0.65 -7.16
C GLN A 66 -5.83 0.04 -6.42
N TYR A 67 -5.98 0.25 -5.12
CA TYR A 67 -4.99 0.88 -4.25
C TYR A 67 -3.99 -0.10 -3.63
N LEU A 68 -4.24 -1.40 -3.77
CA LEU A 68 -3.40 -2.45 -3.20
C LEU A 68 -2.39 -2.95 -4.23
N PRO A 69 -1.16 -3.27 -3.81
CA PRO A 69 -0.13 -3.79 -4.72
C PRO A 69 -0.46 -5.22 -5.18
N ASN A 70 -0.02 -5.57 -6.38
CA ASN A 70 -0.01 -6.95 -6.92
C ASN A 70 -1.36 -7.67 -6.90
N ILE A 71 -2.47 -6.94 -7.05
CA ILE A 71 -3.79 -7.56 -7.17
C ILE A 71 -3.93 -8.25 -8.53
N VAL A 72 -4.40 -9.50 -8.50
CA VAL A 72 -4.88 -10.21 -9.66
C VAL A 72 -6.40 -10.10 -9.69
N TYR A 73 -6.94 -9.48 -10.73
CA TYR A 73 -8.38 -9.41 -10.94
C TYR A 73 -8.82 -10.62 -11.76
N SER A 74 -9.41 -11.61 -11.09
CA SER A 74 -10.00 -12.78 -11.73
C SER A 74 -11.38 -13.05 -11.17
N HIS A 75 -12.33 -13.35 -12.05
CA HIS A 75 -13.66 -13.81 -11.66
C HIS A 75 -13.68 -15.26 -11.19
N GLU A 76 -12.65 -16.05 -11.55
CA GLU A 76 -12.60 -17.49 -11.32
C GLU A 76 -11.80 -17.87 -10.06
N ILE A 77 -10.94 -16.96 -9.59
CA ILE A 77 -10.01 -17.22 -8.48
C ILE A 77 -10.28 -16.21 -7.36
N GLU A 78 -10.71 -16.71 -6.21
CA GLU A 78 -10.76 -15.92 -4.97
C GLU A 78 -9.32 -15.71 -4.49
N SER A 79 -8.72 -14.55 -4.80
CA SER A 79 -7.31 -14.29 -4.47
C SER A 79 -7.17 -13.96 -2.98
N HIS A 80 -6.46 -14.79 -2.24
CA HIS A 80 -5.94 -14.42 -0.92
C HIS A 80 -4.81 -13.41 -1.10
N LEU A 81 -5.03 -12.16 -0.71
CA LEU A 81 -3.98 -11.14 -0.73
C LEU A 81 -3.38 -10.98 0.66
N ARG A 82 -2.08 -11.22 0.75
CA ARG A 82 -1.25 -10.82 1.88
C ARG A 82 -0.33 -9.69 1.45
N CYS A 83 -0.28 -8.63 2.24
CA CYS A 83 0.67 -7.53 2.04
C CYS A 83 1.42 -7.23 3.33
N VAL A 84 2.52 -6.48 3.19
CA VAL A 84 3.22 -5.92 4.34
C VAL A 84 2.85 -4.45 4.42
N VAL A 85 2.30 -4.05 5.57
CA VAL A 85 1.91 -2.67 5.85
C VAL A 85 2.84 -2.06 6.90
N LEU A 86 2.97 -0.73 6.86
CA LEU A 86 3.61 0.04 7.91
C LEU A 86 2.55 0.55 8.88
N VAL A 87 2.66 0.15 10.14
CA VAL A 87 1.73 0.56 11.20
C VAL A 87 2.42 1.53 12.13
N ALA A 88 1.76 2.65 12.41
CA ALA A 88 2.24 3.62 13.38
C ALA A 88 2.12 3.03 14.80
N LEU A 89 3.21 3.07 15.56
CA LEU A 89 3.24 2.61 16.96
C LEU A 89 2.72 3.68 17.94
N ARG A 90 2.61 4.92 17.46
CA ARG A 90 2.12 6.10 18.17
C ARG A 90 1.66 7.13 17.14
N ASP A 91 1.02 8.20 17.61
CA ASP A 91 0.76 9.36 16.76
C ASP A 91 2.07 9.94 16.20
N ILE A 92 2.10 10.21 14.90
CA ILE A 92 3.23 10.79 14.17
C ILE A 92 2.84 12.19 13.69
N LYS A 93 3.65 13.19 14.02
CA LYS A 93 3.43 14.58 13.60
C LYS A 93 4.11 14.87 12.25
N GLN A 94 3.63 15.92 11.59
CA GLN A 94 4.21 16.37 10.33
C GLN A 94 5.70 16.73 10.51
N GLY A 95 6.54 16.24 9.58
CA GLY A 95 7.98 16.46 9.61
C GLY A 95 8.75 15.50 10.50
N GLU A 96 8.08 14.59 11.23
CA GLU A 96 8.76 13.51 11.93
C GLU A 96 9.34 12.49 10.95
N GLU A 97 10.57 12.06 11.25
CA GLU A 97 11.25 10.99 10.52
C GLU A 97 10.72 9.62 10.99
N LEU A 98 10.56 8.69 10.05
CA LEU A 98 10.04 7.35 10.33
C LEU A 98 11.18 6.37 10.62
N PHE A 99 11.05 5.65 11.73
CA PHE A 99 11.97 4.63 12.20
C PHE A 99 11.24 3.32 12.43
N SER A 100 11.82 2.24 11.89
CA SER A 100 11.38 0.87 12.14
C SER A 100 12.52 0.04 12.70
N ASN A 101 12.20 -1.07 13.35
CA ASN A 101 13.18 -2.08 13.70
C ASN A 101 13.21 -3.16 12.60
N TYR A 102 14.31 -3.27 11.87
CA TYR A 102 14.45 -4.29 10.82
C TYR A 102 14.50 -5.73 11.34
N TYR A 103 14.62 -5.94 12.65
CA TYR A 103 14.73 -7.26 13.26
C TYR A 103 13.40 -7.86 13.73
N THR A 104 12.28 -7.14 13.62
CA THR A 104 10.99 -7.61 14.16
C THR A 104 9.86 -7.39 13.16
N ILE A 105 9.52 -8.43 12.40
CA ILE A 105 8.17 -8.53 11.84
C ILE A 105 7.28 -8.91 13.01
N VAL A 106 6.34 -8.03 13.37
CA VAL A 106 5.35 -8.33 14.40
C VAL A 106 4.27 -9.17 13.72
N ASN A 107 4.09 -10.40 14.19
CA ASN A 107 3.11 -11.36 13.70
C ASN A 107 1.75 -11.11 14.36
#